data_AF-A0A940CG51-F1
#
_entry.id   AF-A0A940CG51-F1
#
_cell.length_a   1.000
_cell.length_b   1.000
_cell.length_c   1.000
_cell.angle_alpha   90.00
_cell.angle_beta   90.00
_cell.angle_gamma   90.00
#
_symmetry.space_group_name_H-M   'P 1'
#
loop_
_entity.id
_entity.type
_entity.pdbx_description
1 polymer ?
#
loop_
_entity_poly.entity_id
_entity_poly.type
_entity_poly.pdbx_seq_one_letter_code
_entity_poly.pdbx_strand_id
1 'polypeptide(L)'
;MIYKSLFFIFLLFVNSALYAESDIDQWEDSEKTYKDLIDEGFEVKAYDTSTLKTESGLILMFFVTVLQKNREVYECQEYQTVDESLQTLDLSFICRKITQPYKIGIGT
;
A
#
# COMPACT_ATOMS: atom_id res chain seq x y z
N MET A 1 3.04 49.28 15.64
CA MET A 1 2.71 48.00 16.32
C MET A 1 1.59 47.23 15.60
N ILE A 2 0.50 47.91 15.21
CA ILE A 2 -0.65 47.34 14.49
C ILE A 2 -0.29 46.61 13.18
N TYR A 3 0.63 47.13 12.35
CA TYR A 3 1.05 46.46 11.11
C TYR A 3 1.73 45.10 11.33
N LYS A 4 2.45 44.93 12.45
CA LYS A 4 3.06 43.63 12.82
C LYS A 4 1.99 42.62 13.24
N SER A 5 0.96 43.07 13.95
CA SER A 5 -0.19 42.25 14.35
C SER A 5 -1.03 41.83 13.14
N LEU A 6 -1.26 42.72 12.18
CA LEU A 6 -1.98 42.41 10.92
C LEU A 6 -1.21 41.41 10.05
N PHE A 7 0.11 41.55 9.96
CA PHE A 7 0.96 40.59 9.25
C PHE A 7 0.89 39.20 9.88
N PHE A 8 0.86 39.11 11.21
CA PHE A 8 0.71 37.84 11.93
C PHE A 8 -0.65 37.18 11.67
N ILE A 9 -1.72 37.97 11.64
CA ILE A 9 -3.07 37.48 11.30
C ILE A 9 -3.13 36.97 9.86
N PHE A 10 -2.51 37.69 8.91
CA PHE A 10 -2.44 37.26 7.51
C PHE A 10 -1.73 35.90 7.35
N LEU A 11 -0.63 35.66 8.07
CA LEU A 11 0.09 34.39 8.05
C LEU A 11 -0.76 33.20 8.53
N LEU A 12 -1.71 33.41 9.45
CA LEU A 12 -2.61 32.36 9.91
C LEU A 12 -3.59 31.92 8.81
N PHE A 13 -4.05 32.85 7.96
CA PHE A 13 -4.96 32.53 6.85
C PHE A 13 -4.29 31.88 5.63
N VAL A 14 -2.98 32.07 5.43
CA VAL A 14 -2.25 31.40 4.33
C VAL A 14 -2.12 29.90 4.58
N ASN A 15 -2.08 29.45 5.84
CA ASN A 15 -1.94 28.04 6.18
C ASN A 15 -3.22 27.22 5.97
N SER A 16 -4.41 27.84 5.99
CA SER A 16 -5.68 27.14 5.78
C SER A 16 -5.95 26.75 4.31
N ALA A 17 -5.10 27.18 3.38
CA ALA A 17 -5.19 26.81 1.96
C ALA A 17 -4.43 25.53 1.60
N LEU A 18 -3.72 24.93 2.55
CA LEU A 18 -3.04 23.65 2.37
C LEU A 18 -4.03 22.52 2.68
N TYR A 19 -4.81 22.11 1.67
CA TYR A 19 -5.56 20.87 1.75
C TYR A 19 -4.58 19.71 1.56
N ALA A 20 -4.43 18.87 2.59
CA ALA A 20 -3.80 17.56 2.40
C ALA A 20 -4.66 16.78 1.40
N GLU A 21 -4.04 16.23 0.36
CA GLU A 21 -4.73 15.37 -0.60
C GLU A 21 -5.04 14.03 0.11
N SER A 22 -6.16 14.00 0.84
CA SER A 22 -6.61 12.84 1.61
C SER A 22 -7.11 11.69 0.74
N ASP A 23 -7.30 11.98 -0.54
CA ASP A 23 -8.04 11.15 -1.47
C ASP A 23 -7.05 10.32 -2.28
N ILE A 24 -6.10 9.67 -1.59
CA ILE A 24 -5.23 8.64 -2.18
C ILE A 24 -5.93 7.30 -2.03
N ASP A 25 -5.72 6.39 -2.99
CA ASP A 25 -6.30 5.04 -2.94
C ASP A 25 -6.01 4.40 -1.58
N GLN A 26 -7.07 4.10 -0.84
CA GLN A 26 -6.98 3.47 0.47
C GLN A 26 -7.06 1.95 0.30
N TRP A 27 -6.39 1.23 1.19
CA TRP A 27 -6.39 -0.23 1.22
C TRP A 27 -6.98 -0.70 2.55
N GLU A 28 -7.89 -1.66 2.48
CA GLU A 28 -8.49 -2.30 3.65
C GLU A 28 -8.10 -3.78 3.67
N ASP A 29 -7.69 -4.28 4.82
CA ASP A 29 -7.35 -5.70 5.00
C ASP A 29 -8.57 -6.57 4.69
N SER A 30 -8.34 -7.66 3.95
CA SER A 30 -9.37 -8.60 3.57
C SER A 30 -9.18 -9.94 4.25
N GLU A 31 -10.27 -10.54 4.68
CA GLU A 31 -10.31 -11.93 5.17
C GLU A 31 -10.09 -12.96 4.04
N LYS A 32 -10.09 -12.54 2.76
CA LYS A 32 -9.87 -13.43 1.61
C LYS A 32 -8.39 -13.76 1.46
N THR A 33 -8.10 -15.04 1.25
CA THR A 33 -6.76 -15.48 0.87
C THR A 33 -6.51 -15.27 -0.63
N TYR A 34 -5.25 -15.30 -1.03
CA TYR A 34 -4.89 -15.32 -2.46
C TYR A 34 -5.59 -16.45 -3.21
N LYS A 35 -5.69 -17.64 -2.59
CA LYS A 35 -6.36 -18.79 -3.18
C LYS A 35 -7.85 -18.53 -3.40
N ASP A 36 -8.53 -17.90 -2.44
CA ASP A 36 -9.94 -17.55 -2.58
C ASP A 36 -10.15 -16.58 -3.75
N LEU A 37 -9.28 -15.58 -3.90
CA LEU A 37 -9.35 -14.62 -5.02
C LEU A 37 -9.15 -15.32 -6.37
N ILE A 38 -8.19 -16.24 -6.49
CA ILE A 38 -7.99 -17.03 -7.71
C ILE A 38 -9.22 -17.91 -8.01
N ASP A 39 -9.78 -18.58 -7.00
CA ASP A 39 -10.96 -19.44 -7.16
C ASP A 39 -12.22 -18.65 -7.54
N GLU A 40 -12.33 -17.41 -7.06
CA GLU A 40 -13.36 -16.47 -7.47
C GLU A 40 -13.14 -15.92 -8.88
N GLY A 41 -12.02 -16.23 -9.54
CA GLY A 41 -11.71 -15.82 -10.91
C GLY A 41 -11.09 -14.43 -11.00
N PHE A 42 -10.41 -13.95 -9.97
CA PHE A 42 -9.51 -12.81 -10.10
C PHE A 42 -8.26 -13.21 -10.89
N GLU A 43 -7.78 -12.29 -11.73
CA GLU A 43 -6.58 -12.49 -12.52
C GLU A 43 -5.43 -11.66 -11.97
N VAL A 44 -4.23 -12.23 -11.94
CA VAL A 44 -3.00 -11.48 -11.64
C VAL A 44 -2.75 -10.46 -12.76
N LYS A 45 -2.71 -9.18 -12.41
CA LYS A 45 -2.44 -8.07 -13.34
C LYS A 45 -1.02 -7.54 -13.23
N ALA A 46 -0.44 -7.58 -12.04
CA ALA A 46 0.94 -7.16 -11.80
C ALA A 46 1.52 -7.95 -10.64
N TYR A 47 2.85 -8.03 -10.61
CA TYR A 47 3.59 -8.51 -9.46
C TYR A 47 4.92 -7.77 -9.38
N ASP A 48 5.45 -7.64 -8.17
CA ASP A 48 6.79 -7.13 -7.92
C ASP A 48 7.43 -7.87 -6.74
N THR A 49 8.76 -7.89 -6.73
CA THR A 49 9.55 -8.55 -5.70
C THR A 49 10.70 -7.67 -5.27
N SER A 50 10.81 -7.43 -3.97
CA SER A 50 11.91 -6.71 -3.36
C SER A 50 12.67 -7.61 -2.39
N THR A 51 13.99 -7.49 -2.35
CA THR A 51 14.85 -8.24 -1.43
C THR A 51 15.80 -7.31 -0.72
N LEU A 52 15.86 -7.43 0.60
CA LEU A 52 16.80 -6.71 1.46
C LEU A 52 17.63 -7.71 2.25
N LYS A 53 18.95 -7.60 2.15
CA LYS A 53 19.89 -8.37 2.97
C LYS A 53 20.33 -7.52 4.15
N THR A 54 20.24 -8.05 5.36
CA THR A 54 20.72 -7.39 6.58
C THR A 54 22.19 -7.76 6.84
N GLU A 55 22.88 -6.95 7.65
CA GLU A 55 24.24 -7.25 8.09
C GLU A 55 24.33 -8.51 8.97
N SER A 56 23.21 -8.95 9.56
CA SER A 56 23.13 -10.15 10.38
C SER A 56 23.00 -11.45 9.56
N GLY A 57 23.03 -11.37 8.22
CA GLY A 57 22.84 -12.51 7.33
C GLY A 57 21.37 -12.89 7.06
N LEU A 58 20.40 -12.10 7.55
CA LEU A 58 18.99 -12.34 7.24
C LEU A 58 18.65 -11.77 5.86
N ILE A 59 17.79 -12.47 5.15
CA ILE A 59 17.28 -12.06 3.83
C ILE A 59 15.78 -11.82 4.00
N LEU A 60 15.36 -10.57 3.87
CA LEU A 60 13.97 -10.16 3.87
C LEU A 60 13.48 -10.09 2.43
N MET A 61 12.45 -10.85 2.10
CA MET A 61 11.84 -10.87 0.77
C MET A 61 10.40 -10.38 0.87
N PHE A 62 10.05 -9.48 -0.03
CA PHE A 62 8.77 -8.82 -0.12
C PHE A 62 8.19 -9.12 -1.50
N PHE A 63 7.07 -9.81 -1.57
CA PHE A 63 6.36 -10.07 -2.81
C PHE A 63 5.04 -9.33 -2.76
N VAL A 64 4.72 -8.63 -3.84
CA VAL A 64 3.43 -7.94 -4.00
C VAL A 64 2.81 -8.47 -5.27
N THR A 65 1.54 -8.85 -5.19
CA THR A 65 0.75 -9.29 -6.36
C THR A 65 -0.55 -8.51 -6.40
N VAL A 66 -0.85 -7.90 -7.54
CA VAL A 66 -2.11 -7.21 -7.78
C VAL A 66 -3.04 -8.13 -8.57
N LEU A 67 -4.22 -8.41 -8.01
CA LEU A 67 -5.27 -9.20 -8.62
C LEU A 67 -6.46 -8.31 -8.97
N GLN A 68 -7.07 -8.53 -10.13
CA GLN A 68 -8.23 -7.78 -10.56
C GLN A 68 -9.29 -8.67 -11.19
N LYS A 69 -10.55 -8.36 -10.85
CA LYS A 69 -11.74 -8.87 -11.51
C LYS A 69 -12.71 -7.72 -11.71
N ASN A 70 -13.05 -7.40 -12.96
CA ASN A 70 -13.83 -6.21 -13.29
C ASN A 70 -13.21 -4.94 -12.69
N ARG A 71 -13.93 -4.22 -11.80
CA ARG A 71 -13.48 -3.02 -11.10
C ARG A 71 -13.09 -3.27 -9.64
N GLU A 72 -12.93 -4.53 -9.25
CA GLU A 72 -12.43 -4.90 -7.93
C GLU A 72 -10.95 -5.26 -8.06
N VAL A 73 -10.13 -4.60 -7.24
CA VAL A 73 -8.68 -4.82 -7.20
C VAL A 73 -8.29 -5.22 -5.78
N TYR A 74 -7.42 -6.20 -5.70
CA TYR A 74 -6.79 -6.67 -4.48
C TYR A 74 -5.28 -6.60 -4.66
N GLU A 75 -4.58 -6.24 -3.59
CA GLU A 75 -3.13 -6.37 -3.48
C GLU A 75 -2.84 -7.41 -2.40
N CYS A 76 -2.17 -8.49 -2.78
CA CYS A 76 -1.68 -9.50 -1.84
C CYS A 76 -0.19 -9.30 -1.61
N GLN A 77 0.20 -9.13 -0.36
CA GLN A 77 1.56 -8.90 0.09
C GLN A 77 2.04 -10.11 0.87
N GLU A 78 3.20 -10.64 0.47
CA GLU A 78 3.90 -11.72 1.15
C GLU A 78 5.25 -11.22 1.66
N TYR A 79 5.46 -11.37 2.96
CA TYR A 79 6.66 -11.00 3.67
C TYR A 79 7.35 -12.26 4.16
N GLN A 80 8.55 -12.53 3.69
CA GLN A 80 9.34 -13.68 4.13
C GLN A 80 10.65 -13.21 4.75
N THR A 81 11.00 -13.77 5.91
CA THR A 81 12.34 -13.68 6.48
C THR A 81 13.01 -15.04 6.36
N VAL A 82 14.15 -15.10 5.68
CA VAL A 82 14.93 -16.33 5.53
C VAL A 82 16.37 -16.11 6.01
N ASP A 83 17.05 -17.19 6.37
CA ASP A 83 18.48 -17.17 6.69
C ASP A 83 19.36 -17.34 5.43
N GLU A 84 20.68 -17.35 5.61
CA GLU A 84 21.65 -17.52 4.52
C GLU A 84 21.56 -18.90 3.84
N SER A 85 20.98 -19.90 4.51
CA SER A 85 20.71 -21.23 3.97
C SER A 85 19.37 -21.30 3.22
N LEU A 86 18.66 -20.17 3.10
CA LEU A 86 17.32 -20.03 2.54
C LEU A 86 16.24 -20.77 3.35
N GLN A 87 16.48 -21.03 4.63
CA GLN A 87 15.46 -21.55 5.53
C GLN A 87 14.51 -20.43 5.94
N THR A 88 13.21 -20.62 5.75
CA THR A 88 12.17 -19.68 6.21
C THR A 88 12.11 -19.65 7.72
N LEU A 89 12.33 -18.46 8.28
CA LEU A 89 12.24 -18.17 9.70
C LEU A 89 10.88 -17.57 10.06
N ASP A 90 10.36 -16.71 9.19
CA ASP A 90 9.06 -16.07 9.34
C ASP A 90 8.40 -15.86 7.98
N LEU A 91 7.07 -15.94 7.97
CA LEU A 91 6.24 -15.72 6.78
C LEU A 91 4.91 -15.09 7.21
N SER A 92 4.59 -13.96 6.58
CA SER A 92 3.28 -13.31 6.68
C SER A 92 2.71 -13.10 5.29
N PHE A 93 1.41 -13.30 5.15
CA PHE A 93 0.70 -13.13 3.89
C PHE A 93 -0.62 -12.43 4.16
N ILE A 94 -0.89 -11.32 3.48
CA ILE A 94 -2.14 -10.57 3.62
C ILE A 94 -2.64 -10.06 2.27
N CYS A 95 -3.94 -10.15 2.04
CA CYS A 95 -4.58 -9.51 0.89
C CYS A 95 -5.38 -8.29 1.35
N ARG A 96 -5.26 -7.20 0.62
CA ARG A 96 -5.97 -5.95 0.87
C ARG A 96 -6.82 -5.59 -0.33
N LYS A 97 -8.02 -5.07 -0.08
CA LYS A 97 -8.91 -4.53 -1.11
C LYS A 97 -8.69 -3.03 -1.24
N ILE A 98 -8.61 -2.53 -2.47
CA ILE A 98 -8.65 -1.09 -2.70
C ILE A 98 -10.06 -0.57 -2.40
N THR A 99 -10.17 0.53 -1.66
CA THR A 99 -11.45 1.14 -1.30
C THR A 99 -11.70 2.42 -2.09
N GLN A 100 -12.97 2.78 -2.25
CA GLN A 100 -13.37 3.97 -3.01
C GLN A 100 -13.22 5.25 -2.18
N PRO A 101 -13.02 6.41 -2.83
CA PRO A 101 -12.95 6.62 -4.28
C PRO A 101 -11.59 6.24 -4.88
N TYR A 102 -11.60 5.77 -6.13
CA TYR A 102 -10.38 5.40 -6.85
C TYR A 102 -9.80 6.60 -7.58
N LYS A 103 -8.52 6.88 -7.38
CA LYS A 103 -7.77 7.87 -8.17
C LYS A 103 -6.92 7.25 -9.26
N ILE A 104 -6.41 6.03 -9.07
CA ILE A 104 -5.49 5.41 -10.03
C ILE A 104 -6.08 4.12 -10.63
N GLY A 105 -6.17 4.09 -11.96
CA GLY A 105 -5.85 2.87 -12.72
C GLY A 105 -6.75 1.62 -12.59
N ILE A 106 -7.98 1.70 -12.07
CA ILE A 106 -8.89 0.52 -12.00
C ILE A 106 -9.61 0.23 -13.35
N GLY A 107 -9.35 1.05 -14.36
CA GLY A 107 -9.96 0.96 -15.69
C GLY A 107 -11.04 2.00 -15.90
N THR A 108 -10.70 3.04 -16.68
CA THR A 108 -11.62 3.61 -17.68
C THR A 108 -11.82 2.61 -18.80
#